data_AF-A0A3C0CYI5-F1
#
_entry.id   AF-A0A3C0CYI5-F1
#
_cell.length_a   1.000
_cell.length_b   1.000
_cell.length_c   1.000
_cell.angle_alpha   90.00
_cell.angle_beta   90.00
_cell.angle_gamma   90.00
#
_symmetry.space_group_name_H-M   'P 1'
#
loop_
_entity.id
_entity.type
_entity.pdbx_description
1 polymer ?
#
loop_
_entity_poly.entity_id
_entity_poly.type
_entity_poly.pdbx_seq_one_letter_code
_entity_poly.pdbx_strand_id
1 'polypeptide(L)'
;MVDALQPDNAKLETVVSEVSGVPVIKAEGEIDACSANELKLAIDMAMETGARDLIIDLGNVSYMDSNGFTALFAATKQIKSRGGAVNLVACNDSIKRLIKLTCLDSAMQTLETMDAALQLSAE
;
A
#
# COMPACT_ATOMS: atom_id res chain seq x y z
N MET A 1 2.87 11.34 -38.47
CA MET A 1 2.01 10.94 -37.35
C MET A 1 2.86 11.17 -36.12
N VAL A 2 2.72 12.34 -35.51
CA VAL A 2 3.68 12.83 -34.53
C VAL A 2 3.65 11.97 -33.28
N ASP A 3 4.80 11.39 -32.96
CA ASP A 3 5.20 10.96 -31.62
C ASP A 3 4.85 12.08 -30.64
N ALA A 4 3.74 11.91 -29.92
CA ALA A 4 3.39 12.74 -28.78
C ALA A 4 3.69 11.93 -27.52
N LEU A 5 4.98 11.71 -27.27
CA LEU A 5 5.46 11.63 -25.90
C LEU A 5 5.15 12.97 -25.24
N GLN A 6 4.10 13.02 -24.42
CA GLN A 6 4.00 14.00 -23.36
C GLN A 6 4.17 13.30 -22.01
N PRO A 7 5.01 13.85 -21.11
CA PRO A 7 5.47 13.21 -19.90
C PRO A 7 4.55 13.58 -18.73
N ASP A 8 3.58 12.74 -18.43
CA ASP A 8 2.87 12.77 -17.15
C ASP A 8 3.09 11.42 -16.47
N ASN A 9 4.32 11.24 -16.00
CA ASN A 9 4.69 10.23 -15.02
C ASN A 9 3.91 10.58 -13.75
N ALA A 10 2.79 9.91 -13.48
CA ALA A 10 2.23 9.89 -12.14
C ALA A 10 3.32 9.35 -11.21
N LYS A 11 3.98 10.26 -10.49
CA LYS A 11 5.12 9.97 -9.61
C LYS A 11 4.56 9.37 -8.34
N LEU A 12 4.46 8.05 -8.29
CA LEU A 12 4.41 7.37 -7.02
C LEU A 12 5.83 7.37 -6.45
N GLU A 13 6.03 8.00 -5.31
CA GLU A 13 7.26 7.83 -4.54
C GLU A 13 6.98 6.90 -3.38
N THR A 14 7.83 5.90 -3.21
CA THR A 14 7.75 4.98 -2.07
C THR A 14 9.04 5.03 -1.26
N VAL A 15 8.88 5.12 0.05
CA VAL A 15 9.98 5.01 1.01
C VAL A 15 9.72 3.81 1.89
N VAL A 16 10.62 2.83 1.82
CA VAL A 16 10.62 1.65 2.70
C VAL A 16 11.48 1.96 3.92
N SER A 17 10.90 1.74 5.09
CA SER A 17 11.57 1.90 6.39
C SER A 17 11.13 0.78 7.33
N GLU A 18 11.75 0.67 8.50
CA GLU A 18 11.36 -0.27 9.53
C GLU A 18 11.11 0.48 10.84
N VAL A 19 10.01 0.16 11.51
CA VAL A 19 9.66 0.72 12.82
C VAL A 19 9.34 -0.43 13.75
N SER A 20 10.11 -0.56 14.84
CA SER A 20 9.94 -1.63 15.84
C SER A 20 9.97 -3.05 15.24
N GLY A 21 10.77 -3.30 14.20
CA GLY A 21 10.83 -4.60 13.51
C GLY A 21 9.73 -4.84 12.48
N VAL A 22 8.82 -3.87 12.28
CA VAL A 22 7.74 -3.95 11.29
C VAL A 22 8.10 -3.07 10.10
N PRO A 23 8.11 -3.61 8.86
CA PRO A 23 8.32 -2.79 7.68
C PRO A 23 7.16 -1.81 7.47
N VAL A 24 7.52 -0.59 7.11
CA VAL A 24 6.62 0.52 6.83
C VAL A 24 6.94 1.09 5.45
N ILE A 25 5.94 1.09 4.57
CA ILE A 25 6.01 1.73 3.25
C ILE A 25 5.22 3.03 3.33
N LYS A 26 5.90 4.15 3.09
CA LYS A 26 5.23 5.44 2.86
C LYS A 26 5.06 5.65 1.38
N ALA A 27 3.83 5.83 0.93
CA ALA A 27 3.49 6.13 -0.45
C ALA A 27 3.04 7.59 -0.58
N GLU A 28 3.53 8.26 -1.61
CA GLU A 28 3.20 9.64 -1.94
C GLU A 28 2.90 9.80 -3.43
N GLY A 29 1.85 10.55 -3.76
CA GLY A 29 1.40 10.77 -5.13
C GLY A 29 0.15 9.95 -5.49
N GLU A 30 0.19 9.28 -6.63
CA GLU A 30 -0.98 8.61 -7.21
C GLU A 30 -0.71 7.13 -7.49
N ILE A 31 -1.67 6.28 -7.14
CA ILE A 31 -1.59 4.83 -7.33
C ILE A 31 -2.54 4.41 -8.46
N ASP A 32 -1.99 4.18 -9.64
CA ASP A 32 -2.71 3.83 -10.85
C ASP A 32 -2.11 2.60 -11.56
N ALA A 33 -2.55 2.31 -12.78
CA ALA A 33 -2.00 1.20 -13.57
C ALA A 33 -0.49 1.32 -13.86
N CYS A 34 0.04 2.53 -13.99
CA CYS A 34 1.44 2.81 -14.27
C CYS A 34 2.29 2.63 -13.00
N SER A 35 1.82 3.10 -11.85
CA SER A 35 2.57 3.07 -10.59
C SER A 35 2.31 1.82 -9.73
N ALA A 36 1.32 0.99 -10.08
CA ALA A 36 1.03 -0.27 -9.40
C ALA A 36 2.25 -1.21 -9.30
N ASN A 37 3.11 -1.23 -10.33
CA ASN A 37 4.33 -2.04 -10.31
C ASN A 37 5.35 -1.52 -9.29
N GLU A 38 5.47 -0.21 -9.11
CA GLU A 38 6.39 0.41 -8.16
C GLU A 38 5.95 0.11 -6.72
N LEU A 39 4.65 0.22 -6.42
CA LEU A 39 4.10 -0.20 -5.14
C LEU A 39 4.39 -1.68 -4.86
N LYS A 40 4.20 -2.54 -5.86
CA LYS A 40 4.47 -3.97 -5.73
C LYS A 40 5.94 -4.25 -5.41
N LEU A 41 6.87 -3.60 -6.11
CA LEU A 41 8.30 -3.74 -5.85
C LEU A 41 8.67 -3.31 -4.43
N ALA A 42 8.12 -2.18 -3.96
CA ALA A 42 8.35 -1.71 -2.59
C ALA A 42 7.83 -2.73 -1.55
N ILE A 43 6.68 -3.35 -1.80
CA ILE A 43 6.12 -4.41 -0.97
C ILE A 43 7.01 -5.66 -0.98
N ASP A 44 7.44 -6.11 -2.15
CA ASP A 44 8.31 -7.29 -2.26
C ASP A 44 9.63 -7.07 -1.50
N MET A 45 10.26 -5.90 -1.65
CA MET A 45 11.48 -5.51 -0.91
C MET A 45 11.25 -5.45 0.60
N ALA A 46 10.14 -4.87 1.05
CA ALA A 46 9.80 -4.80 2.47
C ALA A 46 9.65 -6.21 3.10
N MET A 47 9.10 -7.15 2.32
CA MET A 47 8.86 -8.53 2.75
C MET A 47 10.09 -9.44 2.67
N GLU A 48 11.16 -9.05 1.98
CA GLU A 48 12.43 -9.80 1.96
C GLU A 48 13.09 -9.90 3.33
N THR A 49 12.77 -8.97 4.24
CA THR A 49 13.25 -8.94 5.63
C THR A 49 12.75 -10.13 6.48
N GLY A 50 11.78 -10.90 5.97
CA GLY A 50 11.17 -12.01 6.71
C GLY A 50 10.07 -11.56 7.70
N ALA A 51 9.73 -10.27 7.71
CA ALA A 51 8.60 -9.76 8.44
C ALA A 51 7.30 -10.46 8.02
N ARG A 52 6.40 -10.64 8.99
CA ARG A 52 5.07 -11.19 8.74
C ARG A 52 4.10 -10.07 8.36
N ASP A 53 4.16 -8.96 9.09
CA ASP A 53 3.25 -7.85 8.88
C ASP A 53 3.88 -6.72 8.09
N LEU A 54 3.03 -5.94 7.45
CA LEU A 54 3.41 -4.78 6.66
C LEU A 54 2.47 -3.61 6.93
N ILE A 55 3.03 -2.44 7.18
CA ILE A 55 2.26 -1.21 7.30
C ILE A 55 2.47 -0.37 6.03
N ILE A 56 1.38 0.14 5.46
CA ILE A 56 1.42 1.06 4.31
C ILE A 56 0.73 2.36 4.70
N ASP A 57 1.50 3.44 4.70
CA ASP A 57 1.03 4.80 4.93
C ASP A 57 0.61 5.45 3.62
N LEU A 58 -0.68 5.73 3.51
CA LEU A 58 -1.31 6.35 2.35
C LEU A 58 -1.67 7.82 2.60
N GLY A 59 -1.12 8.46 3.65
CA GLY A 59 -1.46 9.83 4.04
C GLY A 59 -1.15 10.88 2.97
N ASN A 60 -0.14 10.64 2.15
CA ASN A 60 0.24 11.52 1.03
C ASN A 60 -0.23 11.00 -0.33
N VAL A 61 -1.11 10.00 -0.36
CA VAL A 61 -1.71 9.49 -1.60
C VAL A 61 -2.98 10.28 -1.90
N SER A 62 -2.96 11.04 -2.99
CA SER A 62 -4.09 11.86 -3.44
C SER A 62 -5.14 11.05 -4.19
N TYR A 63 -4.73 9.96 -4.86
CA TYR A 63 -5.60 9.18 -5.72
C TYR A 63 -5.19 7.70 -5.79
N MET A 64 -6.18 6.81 -5.89
CA MET A 64 -5.99 5.39 -6.17
C MET A 64 -7.11 4.87 -7.06
N ASP A 65 -6.77 4.18 -8.15
CA ASP A 65 -7.72 3.52 -9.06
C ASP A 65 -7.83 2.01 -8.81
N SER A 66 -8.67 1.32 -9.60
CA SER A 66 -8.86 -0.13 -9.52
C SER A 66 -7.60 -0.97 -9.72
N ASN A 67 -6.62 -0.47 -10.47
CA ASN A 67 -5.34 -1.16 -10.70
C ASN A 67 -4.49 -1.12 -9.44
N GLY A 68 -4.42 0.04 -8.78
CA GLY A 68 -3.81 0.20 -7.45
C GLY A 68 -4.39 -0.76 -6.42
N PHE A 69 -5.73 -0.85 -6.35
CA PHE A 69 -6.40 -1.81 -5.46
C PHE A 69 -6.08 -3.27 -5.80
N THR A 70 -6.01 -3.61 -7.08
CA THR A 70 -5.67 -4.98 -7.52
C THR A 70 -4.24 -5.35 -7.11
N ALA A 71 -3.29 -4.43 -7.26
CA ALA A 71 -1.91 -4.64 -6.82
C ALA A 71 -1.82 -4.82 -5.29
N LEU A 72 -2.51 -3.95 -4.54
CA LEU A 72 -2.55 -4.02 -3.08
C LEU A 72 -3.23 -5.31 -2.57
N PHE A 73 -4.29 -5.76 -3.25
CA PHE A 73 -4.95 -7.02 -2.95
C PHE A 73 -4.05 -8.23 -3.20
N ALA A 74 -3.33 -8.24 -4.33
CA ALA A 74 -2.39 -9.31 -4.65
C ALA A 74 -1.28 -9.41 -3.60
N ALA A 75 -0.71 -8.27 -3.20
CA ALA A 75 0.25 -8.16 -2.11
C ALA A 75 -0.31 -8.70 -0.79
N THR A 76 -1.52 -8.27 -0.42
CA THR A 76 -2.17 -8.72 0.82
C THR A 76 -2.36 -10.23 0.83
N LYS A 77 -2.77 -10.82 -0.29
CA LYS A 77 -2.94 -12.28 -0.41
C LYS A 77 -1.60 -13.01 -0.22
N GLN A 78 -0.52 -12.49 -0.78
CA GLN A 78 0.83 -13.03 -0.61
C GLN A 78 1.28 -12.96 0.85
N ILE A 79 1.07 -11.84 1.52
CA ILE A 79 1.45 -11.64 2.93
C ILE A 79 0.62 -12.54 3.85
N LYS A 80 -0.70 -12.62 3.62
CA LYS A 80 -1.59 -13.55 4.34
C LYS A 80 -1.19 -15.00 4.19
N SER A 81 -0.72 -15.43 3.02
CA SER A 81 -0.27 -16.81 2.81
C SER A 81 0.94 -17.19 3.68
N ARG A 82 1.67 -16.19 4.20
CA ARG A 82 2.80 -16.35 5.13
C ARG A 82 2.38 -16.19 6.61
N GLY A 83 1.08 -16.02 6.87
CA GLY A 83 0.53 -15.87 8.22
C GLY A 83 0.64 -14.45 8.79
N GLY A 84 0.81 -13.43 7.94
CA GLY A 84 0.86 -12.04 8.38
C GLY A 84 -0.28 -11.18 7.83
N ALA A 85 -0.23 -9.88 8.13
CA ALA A 85 -1.27 -8.91 7.81
C ALA A 85 -0.73 -7.67 7.10
N VAL A 86 -1.61 -7.01 6.33
CA VAL A 86 -1.36 -5.68 5.76
C VAL A 86 -2.27 -4.68 6.46
N ASN A 87 -1.64 -3.65 7.02
CA ASN A 87 -2.29 -2.58 7.76
C ASN A 87 -2.09 -1.27 6.99
N LEU A 88 -3.20 -0.62 6.63
CA LEU A 88 -3.19 0.66 5.93
C LEU A 88 -3.42 1.78 6.93
N VAL A 89 -2.60 2.84 6.88
CA VAL A 89 -2.74 4.01 7.75
C VAL A 89 -2.97 5.28 6.93
N ALA A 90 -3.62 6.26 7.56
CA ALA A 90 -3.86 7.59 7.00
C ALA A 90 -4.62 7.60 5.66
N CYS A 91 -5.44 6.58 5.37
CA CYS A 91 -6.28 6.57 4.17
C CYS A 91 -7.27 7.75 4.16
N ASN A 92 -7.30 8.49 3.05
CA ASN A 92 -8.34 9.49 2.81
C ASN A 92 -9.73 8.84 2.60
N ASP A 93 -10.80 9.62 2.68
CA ASP A 93 -12.18 9.11 2.60
C ASP A 93 -12.50 8.42 1.27
N SER A 94 -11.93 8.90 0.17
CA SER A 94 -12.10 8.30 -1.16
C SER A 94 -11.50 6.89 -1.21
N ILE A 95 -10.27 6.73 -0.71
CA ILE A 95 -9.58 5.43 -0.62
C ILE A 95 -10.33 4.50 0.33
N LYS A 96 -10.72 4.98 1.53
CA LYS A 96 -11.52 4.19 2.50
C LYS A 96 -12.82 3.69 1.88
N ARG A 97 -13.52 4.55 1.12
CA ARG A 97 -14.76 4.17 0.42
C ARG A 97 -14.51 3.08 -0.61
N LEU A 98 -13.45 3.19 -1.40
CA LEU A 98 -13.11 2.20 -2.42
C LEU A 98 -12.70 0.86 -1.82
N ILE A 99 -11.94 0.84 -0.72
CA ILE A 99 -11.61 -0.39 0.04
C ILE A 99 -12.89 -1.12 0.48
N LYS A 100 -13.86 -0.38 1.02
CA LYS A 100 -15.16 -0.93 1.45
C LYS A 100 -15.98 -1.46 0.27
N LEU A 101 -16.01 -0.74 -0.85
CA LEU A 101 -16.74 -1.16 -2.05
C LEU A 101 -16.14 -2.39 -2.73
N THR A 102 -14.84 -2.60 -2.55
CA THR A 102 -14.10 -3.73 -3.13
C THR A 102 -14.00 -4.93 -2.18
N CYS A 103 -14.65 -4.87 -1.01
CA CYS A 103 -14.59 -5.88 0.06
C CYS A 103 -13.16 -6.20 0.53
N LEU A 104 -12.24 -5.26 0.33
CA LEU A 104 -10.84 -5.39 0.71
C LEU A 104 -10.61 -5.17 2.21
N ASP A 105 -11.60 -4.64 2.92
CA ASP A 105 -11.66 -4.53 4.38
C ASP A 105 -11.65 -5.88 5.09
N SER A 106 -12.07 -6.96 4.41
CA SER A 106 -11.89 -8.34 4.92
C SER A 106 -10.44 -8.83 4.80
N ALA A 107 -9.67 -8.21 3.91
CA ALA A 107 -8.29 -8.58 3.61
C ALA A 107 -7.29 -7.71 4.38
N MET A 108 -7.57 -6.42 4.55
CA MET A 108 -6.66 -5.44 5.15
C MET A 108 -7.37 -4.65 6.23
N GLN A 109 -6.63 -4.24 7.25
CA GLN A 109 -7.16 -3.30 8.23
C GLN A 109 -6.80 -1.87 7.84
N THR A 110 -7.78 -0.96 7.95
CA THR A 110 -7.54 0.49 7.81
C THR A 110 -7.55 1.11 9.20
N LEU A 111 -6.44 1.71 9.58
CA LEU A 111 -6.22 2.30 10.89
C LEU A 111 -5.97 3.81 10.73
N GLU A 112 -6.31 4.58 11.76
CA GLU A 112 -6.17 6.03 11.70
C GLU A 112 -4.75 6.50 11.98
N THR A 113 -3.98 5.75 12.77
CA THR A 113 -2.65 6.14 13.24
C THR A 113 -1.62 5.04 13.01
N MET A 114 -0.36 5.46 12.83
CA MET A 114 0.79 4.56 12.78
C MET A 114 0.93 3.75 14.09
N ASP A 115 0.65 4.38 15.23
CA ASP A 115 0.73 3.75 16.55
C ASP A 115 -0.23 2.55 16.68
N ALA A 116 -1.48 2.72 16.25
CA ALA A 116 -2.47 1.63 16.25
C ALA A 116 -2.05 0.48 15.33
N ALA A 117 -1.41 0.78 14.18
CA ALA A 117 -0.90 -0.23 13.27
C ALA A 117 0.27 -1.01 13.84
N LEU A 118 1.19 -0.33 14.51
CA LEU A 118 2.32 -0.97 15.19
C LEU A 118 1.86 -1.84 16.36
N GLN A 119 0.86 -1.41 17.12
CA GLN A 119 0.32 -2.18 18.23
C GLN A 119 -0.32 -3.49 17.75
N LEU A 120 -1.07 -3.45 16.63
CA LEU A 120 -1.67 -4.63 16.04
C LEU A 120 -0.63 -5.61 15.46
N SER A 121 0.45 -5.09 14.86
CA SER A 121 1.55 -5.91 14.33
C SER A 121 2.50 -6.49 15.40
N ALA A 122 2.30 -6.11 16.66
CA ALA A 122 3.05 -6.65 17.79
C ALA A 122 2.36 -7.85 18.47
N GLU A 123 1.10 -8.16 18.10
CA GLU A 123 0.28 -9.24 18.65
C GLU A 123 0.45 -10.57 17.89
#